data_AF-A0A5E4Z5X9-F1
#
_entry.id   AF-A0A5E4Z5X9-F1
#
_cell.length_a   1.000
_cell.length_b   1.000
_cell.length_c   1.000
_cell.angle_alpha   90.00
_cell.angle_beta   90.00
_cell.angle_gamma   90.00
#
_symmetry.space_group_name_H-M   'P 1'
#
loop_
_entity.id
_entity.type
_entity.pdbx_description
1 polymer ?
#
loop_
_entity_poly.entity_id
_entity_poly.type
_entity_poly.pdbx_seq_one_letter_code
_entity_poly.pdbx_strand_id
1 'polypeptide(L)'
;MSWGRKVPLRSGGQIKRSAFKKSRRPRAKKAEREHLGIVAGLCCIVCRNLGFGESPAEVHHVRFLAGGGQRAGHTQTIPLCPLHHRLGGYGVAFHAGPGEFQRRYGSEEQLLEQTSREVARAIFAAVLPEIA
;
A
#
# COMPACT_ATOMS: atom_id res chain seq x y z
N MET A 1 54.67 15.97 1.95
CA MET A 1 53.42 15.40 2.50
C MET A 1 53.55 13.87 2.50
N SER A 2 53.83 13.26 3.66
CA SER A 2 54.04 11.81 3.79
C SER A 2 52.71 11.09 3.90
N TRP A 3 52.35 10.30 2.90
CA TRP A 3 51.17 9.44 2.93
C TRP A 3 51.51 8.20 3.76
N GLY A 4 50.98 8.14 4.98
CA GLY A 4 51.19 7.03 5.90
C GLY A 4 50.77 5.68 5.30
N ARG A 5 51.62 4.65 5.50
CA ARG A 5 51.36 3.26 5.08
C ARG A 5 50.03 2.77 5.68
N LYS A 6 49.08 2.39 4.82
CA LYS A 6 47.81 1.78 5.24
C LYS A 6 48.12 0.40 5.84
N VAL A 7 47.78 0.19 7.11
CA VAL A 7 47.87 -1.12 7.75
C VAL A 7 46.82 -2.03 7.10
N PRO A 8 47.19 -3.20 6.54
CA PRO A 8 46.20 -4.13 6.01
C PRO A 8 45.33 -4.65 7.16
N LEU A 9 44.01 -4.55 6.99
CA LEU A 9 43.06 -5.15 7.93
C LEU A 9 43.34 -6.65 8.01
N ARG A 10 43.76 -7.13 9.19
CA ARG A 10 43.92 -8.56 9.46
C ARG A 10 42.55 -9.23 9.28
N SER A 11 42.41 -10.09 8.28
CA SER A 11 41.23 -10.92 8.06
C SER A 11 41.18 -12.04 9.12
N GLY A 12 40.85 -11.69 10.36
CA GLY A 12 40.79 -12.61 11.48
C GLY A 12 39.38 -13.12 11.73
N GLY A 13 39.01 -14.26 11.14
CA GLY A 13 37.87 -15.08 11.54
C GLY A 13 36.90 -15.42 10.41
N GLN A 14 36.69 -16.72 10.16
CA GLN A 14 35.59 -17.19 9.33
C GLN A 14 34.26 -16.85 10.04
N ILE A 15 33.50 -15.90 9.50
CA ILE A 15 32.12 -15.66 9.92
C ILE A 15 31.30 -16.89 9.52
N LYS A 16 30.92 -17.73 10.48
CA LYS A 16 30.02 -18.86 10.25
C LYS A 16 28.66 -18.29 9.81
N ARG A 17 28.30 -18.46 8.54
CA ARG A 17 26.99 -18.04 8.02
C ARG A 17 25.93 -18.94 8.63
N SER A 18 24.98 -18.37 9.36
CA SER A 18 23.81 -19.13 9.82
C SER A 18 22.86 -19.38 8.65
N ALA A 19 22.13 -20.49 8.70
CA ALA A 19 21.08 -20.76 7.74
C ALA A 19 19.98 -19.69 7.89
N PHE A 20 19.77 -18.87 6.86
CA PHE A 20 18.68 -17.90 6.84
C PHE A 20 17.34 -18.65 6.81
N LYS A 21 16.63 -18.70 7.95
CA LYS A 21 15.29 -19.29 8.01
C LYS A 21 14.33 -18.43 7.19
N LYS A 22 13.79 -19.01 6.10
CA LYS A 22 12.79 -18.36 5.25
C LYS A 22 11.45 -18.27 5.99
N SER A 23 11.10 -17.08 6.48
CA SER A 23 9.76 -16.81 7.00
C SER A 23 8.74 -16.78 5.85
N ARG A 24 7.63 -17.52 5.98
CA ARG A 24 6.51 -17.46 5.04
C ARG A 24 5.52 -16.41 5.54
N ARG A 25 5.04 -15.54 4.64
CA ARG A 25 3.98 -14.58 4.99
C ARG A 25 2.66 -15.35 5.20
N PRO A 26 1.93 -15.09 6.30
CA PRO A 26 0.63 -15.70 6.53
C PRO A 26 -0.36 -15.25 5.45
N ARG A 27 -1.35 -16.12 5.16
CA ARG A 27 -2.47 -15.77 4.28
C ARG A 27 -3.43 -14.82 5.02
N ALA A 28 -4.12 -13.97 4.27
CA ALA A 28 -5.14 -13.09 4.82
C ALA A 28 -6.26 -13.90 5.51
N LYS A 29 -6.63 -13.47 6.72
CA LYS A 29 -7.77 -14.01 7.48
C LYS A 29 -9.09 -13.72 6.77
N LYS A 30 -10.18 -14.36 7.20
CA LYS A 30 -11.53 -14.13 6.62
C LYS A 30 -11.92 -12.64 6.66
N ALA A 31 -11.85 -12.01 7.83
CA ALA A 31 -12.17 -10.59 7.99
C ALA A 31 -11.28 -9.66 7.15
N GLU A 32 -9.99 -9.98 6.98
CA GLU A 32 -9.09 -9.20 6.11
C GLU A 32 -9.50 -9.33 4.65
N ARG A 33 -9.89 -10.52 4.19
CA ARG A 33 -10.39 -10.72 2.82
C ARG A 33 -11.71 -9.98 2.58
N GLU A 34 -12.61 -9.97 3.56
CA GLU A 34 -13.87 -9.22 3.49
C GLU A 34 -13.60 -7.72 3.44
N HIS A 35 -12.72 -7.19 4.30
CA HIS A 35 -12.29 -5.80 4.25
C HIS A 35 -11.73 -5.42 2.87
N LEU A 36 -10.82 -6.22 2.32
CA LEU A 36 -10.26 -5.99 0.98
C LEU A 36 -11.32 -6.03 -0.13
N GLY A 37 -12.34 -6.90 0.02
CA GLY A 37 -13.49 -6.95 -0.88
C GLY A 37 -14.34 -5.69 -0.82
N ILE A 38 -14.61 -5.17 0.38
CA ILE A 38 -15.32 -3.90 0.56
C ILE A 38 -14.51 -2.76 -0.07
N VAL A 39 -13.21 -2.68 0.21
CA VAL A 39 -12.33 -1.65 -0.38
C VAL A 39 -12.39 -1.71 -1.92
N ALA A 40 -12.24 -2.89 -2.53
CA ALA A 40 -12.36 -3.03 -3.98
C ALA A 40 -13.75 -2.62 -4.52
N GLY A 41 -14.81 -2.93 -3.77
CA GLY A 41 -16.19 -2.57 -4.09
C GLY A 41 -16.49 -1.07 -3.99
N LEU A 42 -15.70 -0.30 -3.24
CA LEU A 42 -15.84 1.16 -3.20
C LEU A 42 -15.50 1.85 -4.53
N CYS A 43 -14.93 1.13 -5.50
CA CYS A 43 -14.45 1.69 -6.77
C CYS A 43 -13.30 2.69 -6.60
N CYS A 44 -12.66 3.05 -7.71
CA CYS A 44 -11.47 3.91 -7.69
C CYS A 44 -11.75 5.25 -7.01
N ILE A 45 -11.02 5.51 -5.92
CA ILE A 45 -11.17 6.74 -5.14
C ILE A 45 -10.86 7.99 -5.98
N VAL A 46 -9.86 7.92 -6.87
CA VAL A 46 -9.51 9.03 -7.75
C VAL A 46 -10.62 9.31 -8.77
N CYS A 47 -11.17 8.27 -9.43
CA CYS A 47 -12.26 8.46 -10.40
C CYS A 47 -13.49 9.09 -9.74
N ARG A 48 -13.85 8.63 -8.54
CA ARG A 48 -14.99 9.17 -7.78
C ARG A 48 -14.75 10.62 -7.37
N ASN A 49 -13.56 10.93 -6.85
CA ASN A 49 -13.21 12.30 -6.44
C ASN A 49 -13.19 13.28 -7.63
N LEU A 50 -12.86 12.81 -8.84
CA LEU A 50 -12.90 13.60 -10.08
C LEU A 50 -14.29 13.67 -10.74
N GLY A 51 -15.30 12.97 -10.20
CA GLY A 51 -16.65 12.94 -10.77
C GLY A 51 -16.82 12.03 -11.99
N PHE A 52 -15.86 11.13 -12.27
CA PHE A 52 -15.95 10.15 -13.36
C PHE A 52 -16.81 8.92 -13.03
N GLY A 53 -17.36 8.86 -11.82
CA GLY A 53 -18.23 7.77 -11.38
C GLY A 53 -17.47 6.50 -10.98
N GLU A 54 -18.18 5.38 -11.07
CA GLU A 54 -17.69 4.07 -10.61
C GLU A 54 -16.71 3.48 -11.62
N SER A 55 -15.50 3.20 -11.16
CA SER A 55 -14.47 2.50 -11.94
C SER A 55 -13.95 1.30 -11.14
N PRO A 56 -13.90 0.09 -11.73
CA PRO A 56 -13.39 -1.10 -11.04
C PRO A 56 -12.01 -0.87 -10.46
N ALA A 57 -11.82 -1.23 -9.18
CA ALA A 57 -10.60 -0.97 -8.45
C ALA A 57 -9.82 -2.24 -8.13
N GLU A 58 -8.50 -2.13 -8.24
CA GLU A 58 -7.51 -3.02 -7.63
C GLU A 58 -7.14 -2.44 -6.25
N VAL A 59 -6.82 -3.32 -5.29
CA VAL A 59 -6.39 -2.91 -3.94
C VAL A 59 -4.93 -2.47 -3.99
N HIS A 60 -4.70 -1.21 -3.63
CA HIS A 60 -3.38 -0.64 -3.42
C HIS A 60 -3.03 -0.60 -1.93
N HIS A 61 -1.89 -1.16 -1.53
CA HIS A 61 -1.41 -1.02 -0.14
C HIS A 61 -0.55 0.23 -0.05
N VAL A 62 -0.88 1.10 0.90
CA VAL A 62 -0.15 2.36 1.10
C VAL A 62 1.33 2.09 1.39
N ARG A 63 2.21 2.87 0.78
CA ARG A 63 3.66 2.79 0.98
C ARG A 63 4.13 3.53 2.22
N PHE A 64 3.45 4.59 2.67
CA PHE A 64 3.96 5.41 3.80
C PHE A 64 3.98 4.68 5.15
N LEU A 65 3.15 3.64 5.32
CA LEU A 65 3.06 2.84 6.54
C LEU A 65 3.96 1.59 6.54
N ALA A 66 4.73 1.35 5.47
CA ALA A 66 5.59 0.17 5.34
C ALA A 66 6.96 0.50 4.71
N GLY A 67 8.04 0.23 5.45
CA GLY A 67 9.43 0.38 4.98
C GLY A 67 10.09 -0.93 4.56
N GLY A 68 11.29 -0.85 3.98
CA GLY A 68 12.18 -2.01 3.79
C GLY A 68 11.61 -3.13 2.90
N GLY A 69 10.85 -2.79 1.86
CA GLY A 69 10.21 -3.76 0.96
C GLY A 69 9.05 -4.54 1.59
N GLN A 70 8.58 -4.11 2.77
CA GLN A 70 7.37 -4.65 3.37
C GLN A 70 6.13 -4.05 2.71
N ARG A 71 5.01 -4.77 2.87
CA ARG A 71 3.68 -4.31 2.47
C ARG A 71 2.95 -3.86 3.72
N ALA A 72 2.18 -2.79 3.64
CA ALA A 72 1.29 -2.37 4.72
C ALA A 72 0.26 -3.47 5.06
N GLY A 73 -0.42 -3.31 6.19
CA GLY A 73 -1.49 -4.21 6.60
C GLY A 73 -2.64 -4.24 5.60
N HIS A 74 -3.46 -5.30 5.65
CA HIS A 74 -4.61 -5.45 4.75
C HIS A 74 -5.69 -4.38 4.96
N THR A 75 -5.71 -3.73 6.13
CA THR A 75 -6.60 -2.60 6.43
C THR A 75 -6.03 -1.24 6.00
N GLN A 76 -4.78 -1.21 5.54
CA GLN A 76 -4.06 -0.01 5.14
C GLN A 76 -4.00 0.06 3.61
N THR A 77 -5.17 0.10 2.99
CA THR A 77 -5.33 0.00 1.54
C THR A 77 -6.30 1.03 0.98
N ILE A 78 -6.09 1.40 -0.29
CA ILE A 78 -6.95 2.31 -1.05
C ILE A 78 -7.37 1.67 -2.38
N PRO A 79 -8.57 1.96 -2.90
CA PRO A 79 -9.03 1.41 -4.17
C PRO A 79 -8.57 2.27 -5.36
N LEU A 80 -7.80 1.69 -6.28
CA LEU A 80 -7.32 2.36 -7.49
C LEU A 80 -7.67 1.54 -8.75
N CYS A 81 -8.23 2.16 -9.78
CA CYS A 81 -8.42 1.47 -11.06
C CYS A 81 -7.06 1.18 -11.72
N PRO A 82 -6.97 0.26 -12.69
CA PRO A 82 -5.70 -0.07 -13.35
C PRO A 82 -4.95 1.15 -13.90
N LEU A 83 -5.67 2.17 -14.40
CA LEU A 83 -5.08 3.44 -14.86
C LEU A 83 -4.42 4.22 -13.71
N HIS A 84 -5.13 4.45 -12.61
CA HIS A 84 -4.58 5.17 -11.46
C HIS A 84 -3.62 4.32 -10.60
N HIS A 85 -3.62 2.99 -10.77
CA HIS A 85 -2.73 2.10 -10.04
C HIS A 85 -1.38 1.90 -10.75
N ARG A 86 -1.41 1.40 -12.00
CA ARG A 86 -0.22 0.89 -12.71
C ARG A 86 -0.09 1.25 -14.20
N LEU A 87 -1.18 1.64 -14.89
CA LEU A 87 -1.19 1.79 -16.36
C LEU A 87 -1.15 3.23 -16.88
N GLY A 88 -1.60 4.23 -16.12
CA GLY A 88 -1.79 5.62 -16.60
C GLY A 88 -0.53 6.45 -16.88
N GLY A 89 0.68 5.92 -16.67
CA GLY A 89 1.93 6.69 -16.86
C GLY A 89 2.24 7.68 -15.74
N TYR A 90 3.32 8.47 -15.92
CA TYR A 90 3.86 9.34 -14.87
C TYR A 90 2.83 10.37 -14.38
N GLY A 91 2.57 10.37 -13.07
CA GLY A 91 1.63 11.28 -12.43
C GLY A 91 0.17 10.87 -12.49
N VAL A 92 -0.21 9.90 -13.32
CA VAL A 92 -1.57 9.32 -13.35
C VAL A 92 -1.59 7.98 -12.62
N ALA A 93 -0.65 7.08 -12.94
CA ALA A 93 -0.48 5.84 -12.19
C ALA A 93 0.40 6.09 -10.96
N PHE A 94 -0.08 5.66 -9.79
CA PHE A 94 0.68 5.74 -8.55
C PHE A 94 2.06 5.09 -8.71
N HIS A 95 2.12 3.89 -9.30
CA HIS A 95 3.40 3.17 -9.47
C HIS A 95 4.36 3.83 -10.46
N ALA A 96 3.90 4.72 -11.34
CA ALA A 96 4.76 5.43 -12.29
C ALA A 96 5.33 6.74 -11.73
N GLY A 97 4.63 7.39 -10.80
CA GLY A 97 5.11 8.63 -10.18
C GLY A 97 4.36 8.98 -8.90
N PRO A 98 4.69 8.35 -7.75
CA PRO A 98 3.97 8.53 -6.49
C PRO A 98 3.91 9.98 -6.00
N GLY A 99 4.99 10.76 -6.20
CA GLY A 99 5.03 12.17 -5.80
C GLY A 99 4.08 13.03 -6.63
N GLU A 100 4.15 12.90 -7.96
CA GLU A 100 3.26 13.63 -8.87
C GLU A 100 1.79 13.20 -8.70
N PHE A 101 1.53 11.90 -8.57
CA PHE A 101 0.21 11.35 -8.27
C PHE A 101 -0.39 12.00 -7.03
N GLN A 102 0.38 12.04 -5.93
CA GLN A 102 -0.11 12.60 -4.67
C GLN A 102 -0.33 14.11 -4.75
N ARG A 103 0.49 14.84 -5.52
CA ARG A 103 0.20 16.26 -5.76
C ARG A 103 -1.10 16.48 -6.52
N ARG A 104 -1.46 15.59 -7.45
CA ARG A 104 -2.66 15.73 -8.30
C ARG A 104 -3.94 15.29 -7.62
N TYR A 105 -3.89 14.18 -6.89
CA TYR A 105 -5.09 13.49 -6.41
C TYR A 105 -5.23 13.45 -4.89
N GLY A 106 -4.26 14.00 -4.15
CA GLY A 106 -4.20 13.95 -2.69
C GLY A 106 -3.16 12.95 -2.18
N SER A 107 -2.69 13.17 -0.96
CA SER A 107 -1.69 12.29 -0.35
C SER A 107 -2.27 10.89 -0.11
N GLU A 108 -1.40 9.89 -0.08
CA GLU A 108 -1.78 8.51 0.21
C GLU A 108 -2.44 8.39 1.59
N GLU A 109 -2.06 9.24 2.55
CA GLU A 109 -2.69 9.37 3.87
C GLU A 109 -4.13 9.91 3.79
N GLN A 110 -4.35 10.99 3.03
CA GLN A 110 -5.69 11.57 2.83
C GLN A 110 -6.63 10.56 2.15
N LEU A 111 -6.14 9.88 1.12
CA LEU A 111 -6.91 8.86 0.41
C LEU A 111 -7.21 7.64 1.30
N LEU A 112 -6.28 7.26 2.17
CA LEU A 112 -6.50 6.19 3.15
C LEU A 112 -7.53 6.58 4.20
N GLU A 113 -7.48 7.81 4.71
CA GLU A 113 -8.47 8.31 5.67
C GLU A 113 -9.87 8.31 5.06
N GLN A 114 -10.01 8.83 3.83
CA GLN A 114 -11.28 8.79 3.10
C GLN A 114 -11.76 7.34 2.91
N THR A 115 -10.89 6.45 2.44
CA THR A 115 -11.23 5.03 2.24
C THR A 115 -11.72 4.40 3.55
N SER A 116 -11.04 4.68 4.67
CA SER A 116 -11.39 4.14 5.99
C SER A 116 -12.79 4.57 6.44
N ARG A 117 -13.15 5.84 6.24
CA ARG A 117 -14.48 6.38 6.56
C ARG A 117 -15.56 5.74 5.69
N GLU A 118 -15.28 5.55 4.40
CA GLU A 118 -16.24 4.94 3.47
C GLU A 118 -16.45 3.45 3.73
N VAL A 119 -15.40 2.71 4.07
CA VAL A 119 -15.51 1.31 4.52
C VAL A 119 -16.37 1.24 5.78
N ALA A 120 -16.13 2.10 6.77
CA ALA A 120 -16.93 2.14 8.00
C ALA A 120 -18.41 2.42 7.68
N ARG A 121 -18.69 3.36 6.77
CA ARG A 121 -20.05 3.65 6.30
C ARG A 121 -20.69 2.45 5.59
N ALA A 122 -19.95 1.75 4.74
CA ALA A 122 -20.44 0.56 4.04
C ALA A 122 -20.77 -0.58 5.01
N ILE A 123 -19.92 -0.81 6.00
CA ILE A 123 -20.17 -1.80 7.06
C ILE A 123 -21.40 -1.41 7.86
N PHE A 124 -21.50 -0.17 8.31
CA PHE A 124 -22.66 0.29 9.10
C PHE A 124 -23.97 0.17 8.30
N ALA A 125 -23.95 0.58 7.02
CA ALA A 125 -25.10 0.46 6.12
C ALA A 125 -25.56 -1.00 5.94
N ALA A 126 -24.63 -1.95 5.91
CA ALA A 126 -24.95 -3.37 5.80
C ALA A 126 -25.56 -3.97 7.07
N VAL A 127 -25.31 -3.40 8.25
CA VAL A 127 -25.77 -3.91 9.55
C VAL A 127 -27.04 -3.21 10.05
N LEU A 128 -27.33 -2.00 9.57
CA LEU A 128 -28.54 -1.23 9.92
C LEU A 128 -29.87 -2.00 9.80
N PRO A 129 -30.11 -2.86 8.79
CA PRO A 129 -31.37 -3.61 8.68
C PRO A 129 -31.59 -4.67 9.77
N GLU A 130 -30.56 -5.04 10.53
CA GLU A 130 -30.65 -6.08 11.57
C GLU A 130 -30.88 -5.51 12.98
N ILE A 131 -30.94 -4.18 13.12
CA ILE A 131 -31.10 -3.48 14.42
C ILE A 131 -32.46 -2.75 14.50
N ALA A 132 -33.22 -2.70 13.41
CA ALA A 132 -34.57 -2.12 13.33
C ALA A 132 -35.66 -3.19 13.43
#